data_AF-A0A1F9DZ04-F1
#
_entry.id   AF-A0A1F9DZ04-F1
#
_cell.length_a   1.000
_cell.length_b   1.000
_cell.length_c   1.000
_cell.angle_alpha   90.00
_cell.angle_beta   90.00
_cell.angle_gamma   90.00
#
_symmetry.space_group_name_H-M   'P 1'
#
loop_
_entity.id
_entity.type
_entity.pdbx_description
1 polymer ?
#
loop_
_entity_poly.entity_id
_entity_poly.type
_entity_poly.pdbx_seq_one_letter_code
_entity_poly.pdbx_strand_id
1 'polypeptide(L)'
;MPDPRLEEALKIQEEEARQREKDAREKHVRRCYVDVFTSRPGLVVLADLRKQFYDVSTYVPGDPYGTHVSEGGREVVLRILTILAEEAEGPKEKQEKAET
;
A
#
# COMPACT_ATOMS: atom_id res chain seq x y z
N MET A 1 -40.62 18.77 -10.32
CA MET A 1 -39.73 17.67 -10.75
C MET A 1 -38.32 18.23 -10.79
N PRO A 2 -37.40 17.77 -9.94
CA PRO A 2 -35.98 18.14 -10.06
C PRO A 2 -35.45 17.71 -11.45
N ASP A 3 -34.51 18.49 -12.00
CA ASP A 3 -33.91 18.21 -13.31
C ASP A 3 -32.97 16.98 -13.18
N PRO A 4 -33.22 15.88 -13.90
CA PRO A 4 -32.39 14.68 -13.83
C PRO A 4 -30.90 14.93 -14.10
N ARG A 5 -30.58 15.94 -14.91
CA ARG A 5 -29.19 16.30 -15.24
C ARG A 5 -28.47 16.95 -14.05
N LEU A 6 -29.20 17.69 -13.21
CA LEU A 6 -28.67 18.26 -11.99
C LEU A 6 -28.42 17.19 -10.93
N GLU A 7 -29.30 16.20 -10.81
CA GLU A 7 -29.11 15.07 -9.89
C GLU A 7 -27.91 14.19 -10.27
N GLU A 8 -27.69 13.96 -11.57
CA GLU A 8 -26.55 13.21 -12.07
C GLU A 8 -25.23 13.95 -11.84
N ALA A 9 -25.18 15.25 -12.11
CA ALA A 9 -23.99 16.07 -11.85
C ALA A 9 -23.61 16.13 -10.36
N LEU A 10 -24.60 16.19 -9.47
CA LEU A 10 -24.37 16.15 -8.02
C LEU A 10 -23.79 14.81 -7.56
N LYS A 11 -24.31 13.69 -8.07
CA LYS A 11 -23.77 12.35 -7.76
C LYS A 11 -22.33 12.20 -8.21
N ILE A 12 -22.01 12.65 -9.43
CA ILE A 12 -20.63 12.63 -9.95
C ILE A 12 -19.71 13.47 -9.06
N GLN A 13 -20.14 14.68 -8.67
CA GLN A 13 -19.37 15.52 -7.75
C GLN A 13 -19.13 14.86 -6.38
N GLU A 14 -20.14 14.21 -5.81
CA GLU A 14 -20.03 13.50 -4.54
C GLU A 14 -19.08 12.30 -4.65
N GLU A 15 -19.15 11.53 -5.73
CA GLU A 15 -18.24 10.41 -5.99
C GLU A 15 -16.80 10.87 -6.19
N GLU A 16 -16.57 11.93 -6.96
CA GLU A 16 -15.25 12.53 -7.12
C GLU A 16 -14.70 13.05 -5.80
N ALA A 17 -15.50 13.73 -4.99
CA ALA A 17 -15.07 14.22 -3.69
C ALA A 17 -14.67 13.06 -2.76
N ARG A 18 -15.48 11.98 -2.74
CA ARG A 18 -15.18 10.77 -1.97
C ARG A 18 -13.91 10.09 -2.46
N GLN A 19 -13.68 10.05 -3.77
CA GLN A 19 -12.46 9.48 -4.33
C GLN A 19 -11.23 10.32 -3.98
N ARG A 20 -11.31 11.65 -4.11
CA ARG A 20 -10.23 12.56 -3.72
C ARG A 20 -9.86 12.43 -2.24
N GLU A 21 -10.85 12.28 -1.36
CA GLU A 21 -10.61 12.05 0.07
C GLU A 21 -9.90 10.72 0.33
N LYS A 22 -10.32 9.63 -0.36
CA LYS A 22 -9.65 8.33 -0.28
C LYS A 22 -8.20 8.42 -0.75
N ASP A 23 -7.96 9.06 -1.89
CA ASP A 23 -6.62 9.21 -2.47
C ASP A 23 -5.71 10.04 -1.54
N ALA A 24 -6.23 11.13 -0.97
CA ALA A 24 -5.50 11.96 -0.01
C ALA A 24 -5.14 11.18 1.25
N ARG A 25 -6.08 10.36 1.76
CA ARG A 25 -5.84 9.49 2.92
C ARG A 25 -4.79 8.43 2.60
N GLU A 26 -4.86 7.78 1.44
CA GLU A 26 -3.87 6.78 1.04
C GLU A 26 -2.47 7.40 0.94
N LYS A 27 -2.36 8.57 0.29
CA LYS A 27 -1.10 9.31 0.18
C LYS A 27 -0.54 9.68 1.56
N HIS A 28 -1.39 10.11 2.48
CA HIS A 28 -0.98 10.41 3.84
C HIS A 28 -0.42 9.17 4.56
N VAL A 29 -1.13 8.03 4.47
CA VAL A 29 -0.66 6.77 5.07
C VAL A 29 0.67 6.34 4.48
N ARG A 30 0.83 6.36 3.15
CA ARG A 30 2.11 6.03 2.47
C ARG A 30 3.26 6.89 3.01
N ARG A 31 3.05 8.20 3.13
CA ARG A 31 4.05 9.11 3.71
C ARG A 31 4.42 8.73 5.14
N CYS A 32 3.46 8.38 5.98
CA CYS A 32 3.74 7.91 7.34
C CYS A 32 4.59 6.63 7.35
N TYR A 33 4.35 5.69 6.43
CA TYR A 33 5.20 4.49 6.29
C TYR A 33 6.64 4.88 5.94
N VAL A 34 6.83 5.77 4.98
CA VAL A 34 8.15 6.27 4.60
C VAL A 34 8.84 6.94 5.79
N ASP A 35 8.18 7.91 6.43
CA ASP A 35 8.75 8.67 7.54
C ASP A 35 9.17 7.75 8.70
N VAL A 36 8.35 6.73 9.02
CA VAL A 36 8.66 5.77 10.08
C VAL A 36 9.80 4.86 9.68
N PHE A 37 9.72 4.18 8.54
CA PHE A 37 10.66 3.11 8.18
C PHE A 37 11.95 3.58 7.52
N THR A 38 12.08 4.88 7.22
CA THR A 38 13.37 5.52 6.89
C THR A 38 14.07 6.13 8.11
N SER A 39 13.38 6.23 9.25
CA SER A 39 14.00 6.68 10.50
C SER A 39 15.00 5.64 11.04
N ARG A 40 16.00 6.10 11.80
CA ARG A 40 16.99 5.21 12.44
C ARG A 40 16.37 4.06 13.26
N PRO A 41 15.41 4.29 14.18
CA PRO A 41 14.75 3.18 14.88
C PRO A 41 13.89 2.32 13.94
N GLY A 42 13.22 2.93 12.95
CA GLY A 42 12.43 2.20 11.96
C GLY A 42 13.25 1.21 11.13
N LEU A 43 14.47 1.57 10.76
CA LEU A 43 15.40 0.68 10.07
C LEU A 43 15.79 -0.53 10.92
N VAL A 44 15.97 -0.35 12.24
CA VAL A 44 16.27 -1.45 13.17
C VAL A 44 15.08 -2.42 13.24
N VAL A 45 13.87 -1.89 13.38
CA VAL A 45 12.64 -2.71 13.42
C VAL A 45 12.42 -3.42 12.08
N LEU A 46 12.61 -2.73 10.95
CA LEU A 46 12.45 -3.33 9.63
C LEU A 46 13.45 -4.47 9.41
N ALA A 47 14.70 -4.31 9.85
CA ALA A 47 15.70 -5.37 9.78
C ALA A 47 15.32 -6.60 10.61
N ASP A 48 14.72 -6.41 11.78
CA ASP A 48 14.21 -7.49 12.63
C ASP A 48 13.02 -8.22 11.99
N LEU A 49 12.03 -7.46 11.52
CA LEU A 49 10.85 -8.00 10.83
C LEU A 49 11.24 -8.81 9.58
N ARG A 50 12.23 -8.33 8.81
CA ARG A 50 12.74 -9.06 7.64
C ARG A 50 13.31 -10.42 8.01
N LYS A 51 14.10 -10.49 9.07
CA LYS A 51 14.67 -11.76 9.55
C LYS A 51 13.58 -12.73 10.00
N GLN A 52 12.51 -12.22 10.61
CA GLN A 52 11.44 -13.06 11.14
C GLN A 52 10.48 -13.56 10.08
N PHE A 53 10.19 -12.77 9.04
CA PHE A 53 9.08 -13.07 8.12
C PHE A 53 9.44 -13.07 6.63
N TYR A 54 10.55 -12.48 6.23
CA TYR A 54 10.88 -12.29 4.81
C TYR A 54 12.05 -13.16 4.34
N ASP A 55 13.12 -13.23 5.14
CA ASP A 55 14.36 -13.94 4.80
C ASP A 55 14.29 -15.44 5.15
N VAL A 56 13.20 -15.89 5.77
CA VAL A 56 12.99 -17.29 6.20
C VAL A 56 11.83 -17.96 5.45
N SER A 57 11.81 -19.29 5.46
CA SER A 57 10.65 -20.04 4.99
C SER A 57 9.46 -19.81 5.92
N THR A 58 8.34 -19.39 5.35
CA THR A 58 7.04 -19.24 6.00
C THR A 58 6.29 -20.57 6.13
N TYR A 59 6.73 -21.62 5.42
CA TYR A 59 6.13 -22.94 5.48
C TYR A 59 6.45 -23.67 6.78
N VAL A 60 5.41 -24.11 7.48
CA VAL A 60 5.50 -24.94 8.69
C VAL A 60 4.99 -26.35 8.38
N PRO A 61 5.88 -27.37 8.33
CA PRO A 61 5.49 -28.73 7.99
C PRO A 61 4.43 -29.30 8.94
N GLY A 62 3.31 -29.78 8.37
CA GLY A 62 2.21 -30.35 9.13
C GLY A 62 1.32 -29.33 9.86
N ASP A 63 1.61 -28.02 9.74
CA ASP A 63 0.81 -26.96 10.35
C ASP A 63 0.41 -25.88 9.31
N PRO A 64 -0.77 -26.01 8.68
CA PRO A 64 -1.25 -25.00 7.75
C PRO A 64 -1.57 -23.67 8.43
N TYR A 65 -1.98 -23.67 9.71
CA TYR A 65 -2.29 -22.42 10.42
C TYR A 65 -1.01 -21.63 10.72
N GLY A 66 0.03 -22.30 11.18
CA GLY A 66 1.36 -21.70 11.36
C GLY A 66 1.93 -21.14 10.06
N THR A 67 1.70 -21.84 8.95
CA THR A 67 2.07 -21.35 7.61
C THR A 67 1.30 -20.06 7.26
N HIS A 68 -0.02 -20.05 7.41
CA HIS A 68 -0.85 -18.87 7.12
C HIS A 68 -0.48 -17.64 7.96
N VAL A 69 -0.20 -17.82 9.25
CA VAL A 69 0.24 -16.71 10.13
C VAL A 69 1.58 -16.14 9.65
N SER A 70 2.52 -17.01 9.28
CA SER A 70 3.85 -16.60 8.81
C SER A 70 3.76 -15.87 7.46
N GLU A 71 2.91 -16.33 6.55
CA GLU A 71 2.62 -15.64 5.29
C GLU A 71 2.00 -14.26 5.51
N GLY A 72 1.06 -14.12 6.46
CA GLY A 72 0.50 -12.82 6.81
C GLY A 72 1.56 -11.84 7.31
N GLY A 73 2.51 -12.32 8.12
CA GLY A 73 3.68 -11.52 8.53
C GLY A 73 4.55 -11.11 7.33
N ARG A 74 4.80 -12.04 6.40
CA ARG A 74 5.57 -11.77 5.17
C ARG A 74 4.91 -10.73 4.29
N GLU A 75 3.59 -10.79 4.14
CA GLU A 75 2.80 -9.84 3.36
C GLU A 75 2.93 -8.41 3.90
N VAL A 76 2.90 -8.24 5.22
CA VAL A 76 3.10 -6.93 5.86
C VAL A 76 4.49 -6.38 5.56
N VAL A 77 5.54 -7.21 5.66
CA VAL A 77 6.92 -6.78 5.35
C VAL A 77 7.07 -6.42 3.88
N LEU A 78 6.52 -7.24 2.98
CA LEU A 78 6.48 -6.95 1.54
C LEU A 78 5.82 -5.62 1.24
N ARG A 79 4.67 -5.34 1.86
CA ARG A 79 3.96 -4.06 1.69
C ARG A 79 4.82 -2.86 2.09
N ILE A 80 5.52 -2.94 3.22
CA ILE A 80 6.43 -1.88 3.66
C ILE A 80 7.53 -1.67 2.62
N LEU A 81 8.18 -2.76 2.19
CA LEU A 81 9.27 -2.70 1.22
C LEU A 81 8.80 -2.12 -0.13
N THR A 82 7.60 -2.49 -0.60
CA THR A 82 7.02 -1.93 -1.82
C THR A 82 6.79 -0.43 -1.71
N ILE A 83 6.20 0.06 -0.61
CA ILE A 83 5.99 1.50 -0.41
C ILE A 83 7.33 2.25 -0.42
N LEU A 84 8.35 1.71 0.25
CA LEU A 84 9.67 2.33 0.29
C LEU A 84 10.36 2.32 -1.08
N ALA A 85 10.19 1.26 -1.86
CA ALA A 85 10.74 1.16 -3.21
C ALA A 85 10.07 2.15 -4.17
N GLU A 86 8.74 2.20 -4.18
CA GLU A 86 7.98 3.13 -5.03
C GLU A 86 8.34 4.60 -4.75
N GLU A 87 8.52 4.96 -3.48
CA GLU A 87 8.88 6.33 -3.10
C GLU A 87 10.35 6.65 -3.40
N ALA A 88 11.25 5.66 -3.34
CA ALA A 88 12.65 5.82 -3.72
C ALA A 88 12.84 5.94 -5.24
N GLU A 89 12.03 5.24 -6.03
CA GLU A 89 12.05 5.31 -7.50
C GLU A 89 11.41 6.61 -8.03
N GLY A 90 10.70 7.35 -7.18
CA GLY A 90 9.95 8.54 -7.58
C GLY A 90 8.74 8.20 -8.45
N PRO A 91 7.98 9.21 -8.93
CA PRO A 91 6.86 8.95 -9.84
C PRO A 91 7.38 8.30 -11.12
N LYS A 92 7.16 6.98 -11.27
CA LYS A 92 7.29 6.30 -12.56
C LYS A 92 6.28 6.96 -13.48
N GLU A 93 6.76 7.82 -14.38
CA GLU A 93 5.96 8.30 -15.49
C GLU A 93 5.34 7.08 -16.15
N LYS A 94 4.02 7.12 -16.35
CA LYS A 94 3.25 6.13 -17.09
C LYS A 94 3.70 6.15 -18.56
N GLN A 95 4.91 5.71 -18.84
CA GLN A 95 5.40 5.42 -20.19
C GLN A 95 5.18 3.93 -20.41
N GLU A 96 4.02 3.60 -20.97
CA GLU A 96 3.65 2.37 -21.71
C GLU A 96 2.10 2.23 -21.62
N LYS A 97 1.28 2.34 -22.66
CA LYS A 97 1.47 2.32 -24.10
C LYS A 97 0.40 3.19 -24.76
N ALA A 98 0.84 4.29 -25.37
CA ALA A 98 0.23 4.82 -26.58
C ALA A 98 1.04 4.25 -27.75
N GLU A 99 1.00 2.93 -27.93
CA GLU A 99 1.59 2.23 -29.07
C GLU A 99 1.02 0.81 -29.09
N THR A 100 -0.15 0.65 -29.72
CA THR A 100 -0.46 -0.33 -30.79
C THR A 100 -1.85 -0.02 -31.32
#